data_AF-A0A197KEI1-F1
#
_entry.id   AF-A0A197KEI1-F1
#
_cell.length_a   1.000
_cell.length_b   1.000
_cell.length_c   1.000
_cell.angle_alpha   90.00
_cell.angle_beta   90.00
_cell.angle_gamma   90.00
#
_symmetry.space_group_name_H-M   'P 1'
#
loop_
_entity.id
_entity.type
_entity.pdbx_description
1 polymer ?
#
loop_
_entity_poly.entity_id
_entity_poly.type
_entity_poly.pdbx_seq_one_letter_code
_entity_poly.pdbx_strand_id
1 'polypeptide(L)'
;GTMGAQWKREVVQDHKFDFINVDDFIDNSCWRQFTYSLVFAAIIRGILVYCSDIFTAANLLANSDANSFVPAQGVQLTGFGKLPFEVYKWLFSGCILLGFALLGWEIRRARAIIASRDISYAFTSMIACRYYTVRSYPHYCFFAQINNSKKTVDEVAFFCFFTFRNWKRLILADAPRQIINATILYQTFHNHLNSSFFDWDHIVGSGNNFIYKKISLGAMMFTVFMFALSLIMLISAVIMYIPLVSHIQGNLKEFCCHKIDKRYAHVSHPYLYKRQDGACSGD
;
A
#
# COMPACT_ATOMS: atom_id res chain seq x y z
N GLY A 1 -39.30 -12.77 -14.42
CA GLY A 1 -37.96 -12.74 -15.02
C GLY A 1 -37.09 -11.80 -14.24
N THR A 2 -36.22 -12.32 -13.37
CA THR A 2 -35.22 -11.52 -12.66
C THR A 2 -34.09 -11.22 -13.64
N MET A 3 -33.99 -9.98 -14.12
CA MET A 3 -32.82 -9.50 -14.85
C MET A 3 -31.60 -9.62 -13.94
N GLY A 4 -30.88 -10.73 -14.06
CA GLY A 4 -29.54 -10.86 -13.49
C GLY A 4 -28.65 -9.81 -14.13
N ALA A 5 -27.82 -9.15 -13.32
CA ALA A 5 -26.93 -8.13 -13.83
C ALA A 5 -26.02 -8.70 -14.93
N GLN A 6 -25.95 -8.03 -16.09
CA GLN A 6 -25.29 -8.50 -17.33
C GLN A 6 -23.78 -8.81 -17.17
N TRP A 7 -23.18 -8.50 -16.03
CA TRP A 7 -21.75 -8.61 -15.73
C TRP A 7 -21.43 -9.69 -14.66
N LYS A 8 -22.40 -10.52 -14.25
CA LYS A 8 -22.17 -11.60 -13.28
C LYS A 8 -21.12 -12.59 -13.82
N ARG A 9 -20.06 -12.84 -13.03
CA ARG A 9 -18.88 -13.60 -13.50
C ARG A 9 -19.20 -15.10 -13.62
N GLU A 10 -19.00 -15.67 -14.80
CA GLU A 10 -18.87 -17.12 -14.99
C GLU A 10 -17.43 -17.56 -14.67
N VAL A 11 -17.27 -18.67 -13.95
CA VAL A 11 -15.94 -19.20 -13.60
C VAL A 11 -15.35 -19.92 -14.81
N VAL A 12 -14.68 -19.18 -15.69
CA VAL A 12 -13.97 -19.73 -16.86
C VAL A 12 -12.56 -20.14 -16.44
N GLN A 13 -12.17 -21.39 -16.72
CA GLN A 13 -10.88 -21.97 -16.30
C GLN A 13 -9.67 -21.46 -17.12
N ASP A 14 -9.88 -20.70 -18.19
CA ASP A 14 -8.86 -20.25 -19.17
C ASP A 14 -8.02 -19.02 -18.73
N HIS A 15 -8.15 -18.57 -17.48
CA HIS A 15 -7.47 -17.39 -16.95
C HIS A 15 -6.27 -17.71 -16.03
N LYS A 16 -5.59 -18.84 -16.25
CA LYS A 16 -4.39 -19.23 -15.48
C LYS A 16 -3.10 -18.82 -16.19
N PHE A 17 -2.06 -18.52 -15.41
CA PHE A 17 -0.70 -18.25 -15.93
C PHE A 17 -0.11 -19.40 -16.74
N ASP A 18 -0.63 -20.62 -16.59
CA ASP A 18 -0.10 -21.81 -17.27
C ASP A 18 -0.40 -21.84 -18.77
N PHE A 19 -1.34 -21.01 -19.25
CA PHE A 19 -1.76 -20.97 -20.66
C PHE A 19 -1.16 -19.80 -21.45
N ILE A 20 -0.35 -18.95 -20.83
CA ILE A 20 0.18 -17.74 -21.47
C ILE A 20 1.70 -17.64 -21.31
N ASN A 21 2.37 -17.25 -22.41
CA ASN A 21 3.77 -16.87 -22.33
C ASN A 21 3.87 -15.38 -22.00
N VAL A 22 4.45 -15.06 -20.85
CA VAL A 22 4.52 -13.69 -20.33
C VAL A 22 5.60 -12.87 -21.06
N ASP A 23 6.56 -13.55 -21.70
CA ASP A 23 7.67 -12.93 -22.41
C ASP A 23 7.23 -12.20 -23.69
N ASP A 24 6.07 -12.57 -24.25
CA ASP A 24 5.49 -11.91 -25.43
C ASP A 24 5.03 -10.46 -25.13
N PHE A 25 4.98 -10.08 -23.86
CA PHE A 25 4.49 -8.77 -23.39
C PHE A 25 5.60 -7.79 -23.01
N ILE A 26 6.88 -8.14 -23.25
CA ILE A 26 8.02 -7.26 -22.93
C ILE A 26 7.94 -5.98 -23.77
N ASP A 27 8.08 -4.84 -23.09
CA ASP A 27 8.06 -3.50 -23.67
C ASP A 27 9.26 -2.72 -23.11
N ASN A 28 10.27 -2.47 -23.95
CA ASN A 28 11.54 -1.85 -23.54
C ASN A 28 11.50 -0.31 -23.53
N SER A 29 10.31 0.29 -23.51
CA SER A 29 10.17 1.75 -23.44
C SER A 29 10.80 2.33 -22.16
N CYS A 30 11.52 3.44 -22.26
CA CYS A 30 12.16 4.12 -21.12
C CYS A 30 11.13 4.44 -20.00
N TRP A 31 9.93 4.88 -20.37
CA TRP A 31 8.83 5.12 -19.43
C TRP A 31 8.40 3.85 -18.68
N ARG A 32 8.41 2.69 -19.35
CA ARG A 32 8.06 1.39 -18.75
C ARG A 32 9.10 0.96 -17.73
N GLN A 33 10.39 1.14 -18.05
CA GLN A 33 11.49 0.85 -17.13
C GLN A 33 11.49 1.79 -15.91
N PHE A 34 11.20 3.08 -16.11
CA PHE A 34 11.02 4.03 -15.02
C PHE A 34 9.85 3.62 -14.10
N THR A 35 8.69 3.29 -14.68
CA THR A 35 7.53 2.90 -13.87
C THR A 35 7.76 1.54 -13.17
N TYR A 36 8.59 0.67 -13.75
CA TYR A 36 9.04 -0.56 -13.11
C TYR A 36 9.93 -0.29 -11.89
N SER A 37 10.87 0.66 -11.97
CA SER A 37 11.72 1.03 -10.84
C SER A 37 10.91 1.60 -9.67
N LEU A 38 9.80 2.31 -9.96
CA LEU A 38 8.86 2.79 -8.93
C LEU A 38 8.20 1.66 -8.14
N VAL A 39 8.05 0.45 -8.70
CA VAL A 39 7.56 -0.72 -7.95
C VAL A 39 8.53 -1.06 -6.81
N PHE A 40 9.83 -1.07 -7.08
CA PHE A 40 10.86 -1.30 -6.06
C PHE A 40 10.89 -0.16 -5.05
N ALA A 41 10.79 1.09 -5.49
CA ALA A 41 10.69 2.24 -4.60
C ALA A 41 9.49 2.13 -3.64
N ALA A 42 8.34 1.66 -4.12
CA ALA A 42 7.16 1.42 -3.29
C ALA A 42 7.35 0.28 -2.27
N ILE A 43 8.15 -0.74 -2.61
CA ILE A 43 8.51 -1.83 -1.69
C ILE A 43 9.49 -1.34 -0.63
N ILE A 44 10.55 -0.62 -1.03
CA ILE A 44 11.54 -0.02 -0.14
C ILE A 44 10.85 0.94 0.83
N ARG A 45 9.97 1.82 0.33
CA ARG A 45 9.10 2.67 1.17
C ARG A 45 8.38 1.85 2.24
N GLY A 46 7.77 0.72 1.85
CA GLY A 46 7.08 -0.16 2.80
C GLY A 46 8.01 -0.71 3.87
N ILE A 47 9.18 -1.23 3.47
CA ILE A 47 10.21 -1.75 4.38
C ILE A 47 10.67 -0.66 5.35
N LEU A 48 10.95 0.55 4.87
CA LEU A 48 11.39 1.67 5.72
C LEU A 48 10.36 2.04 6.79
N VAL A 49 9.07 2.03 6.45
CA VAL A 49 8.01 2.27 7.43
C VAL A 49 8.04 1.19 8.52
N TYR A 50 8.15 -0.10 8.16
CA TYR A 50 8.24 -1.15 9.17
C TYR A 50 9.51 -1.09 10.01
N CYS A 51 10.65 -0.78 9.41
CA CYS A 51 11.90 -0.61 10.16
C CYS A 51 11.77 0.54 11.16
N SER A 52 11.15 1.66 10.76
CA SER A 52 10.84 2.78 11.66
C SER A 52 9.90 2.37 12.80
N ASP A 53 8.88 1.57 12.49
CA ASP A 53 7.93 1.07 13.48
C ASP A 53 8.62 0.18 14.51
N ILE A 54 9.44 -0.79 14.07
CA ILE A 54 10.23 -1.67 14.94
C ILE A 54 11.21 -0.86 15.79
N PHE A 55 11.93 0.09 15.19
CA PHE A 55 12.84 0.97 15.91
C PHE A 55 12.11 1.74 17.01
N THR A 56 10.95 2.31 16.70
CA THR A 56 10.15 3.06 17.67
C THR A 56 9.61 2.15 18.78
N ALA A 57 9.10 0.96 18.44
CA ALA A 57 8.66 -0.03 19.43
C ALA A 57 9.80 -0.47 20.36
N ALA A 58 10.98 -0.79 19.80
CA ALA A 58 12.15 -1.19 20.57
C ALA A 58 12.56 -0.09 21.57
N ASN A 59 12.57 1.17 21.12
CA ASN A 59 12.88 2.30 21.99
C ASN A 59 11.86 2.49 23.12
N LEU A 60 10.57 2.25 22.86
CA LEU A 60 9.50 2.36 23.86
C LEU A 60 9.47 1.21 24.85
N LEU A 61 9.86 0.01 24.44
CA LEU A 61 9.91 -1.16 25.29
C LEU A 61 11.20 -1.23 26.12
N ALA A 62 12.32 -0.77 25.56
CA ALA A 62 13.63 -0.85 26.20
C ALA A 62 13.92 0.29 27.18
N ASN A 63 13.31 1.48 27.03
CA ASN A 63 13.62 2.63 27.88
C ASN A 63 12.44 3.04 28.77
N SER A 64 12.68 3.08 30.08
CA SER A 64 11.87 3.78 31.08
C SER A 64 12.38 5.19 31.40
N ASP A 65 13.51 5.64 30.85
CA ASP A 65 14.20 6.86 31.31
C ASP A 65 14.88 7.70 30.20
N ALA A 66 14.81 9.03 30.37
CA ALA A 66 15.52 10.21 29.83
C ALA A 66 16.03 10.30 28.37
N ASN A 67 16.26 9.18 27.68
CA ASN A 67 16.91 9.11 26.37
C ASN A 67 15.92 8.91 25.22
N SER A 68 14.66 8.56 25.53
CA SER A 68 13.58 8.56 24.55
C SER A 68 13.24 10.00 24.15
N PHE A 69 13.01 10.21 22.85
CA PHE A 69 12.45 11.48 22.36
C PHE A 69 11.03 11.71 22.90
N VAL A 70 10.35 10.64 23.32
CA VAL A 70 9.05 10.72 23.98
C VAL A 70 9.25 11.14 25.45
N PRO A 71 8.57 12.20 25.92
CA PRO A 71 8.70 12.67 27.30
C PRO A 71 8.23 11.61 28.30
N ALA A 72 9.08 11.32 29.30
CA ALA A 72 8.77 10.42 30.42
C ALA A 72 7.55 10.90 31.23
N GLN A 73 7.27 12.21 31.19
CA GLN A 73 6.12 12.82 31.83
C GLN A 73 4.79 12.50 31.12
N GLY A 74 4.80 11.81 29.97
CA GLY A 74 3.61 11.54 29.16
C GLY A 74 3.38 12.60 28.07
N VAL A 75 2.51 12.28 27.11
CA VAL A 75 2.23 13.13 25.94
C VAL A 75 0.99 13.97 26.23
N GLN A 76 1.09 15.28 26.10
CA GLN A 76 -0.10 16.14 26.11
C GLN A 76 -0.80 16.00 24.77
N LEU A 77 -2.02 15.46 24.74
CA LEU A 77 -2.82 15.43 23.52
C LEU A 77 -3.67 16.68 23.46
N THR A 78 -3.54 17.45 22.38
CA THR A 78 -4.39 18.62 22.10
C THR A 78 -5.86 18.17 22.05
N GLY A 79 -6.64 18.53 23.07
CA GLY A 79 -8.07 18.19 23.19
C GLY A 79 -8.42 16.96 24.03
N PHE A 80 -7.47 16.05 24.33
CA PHE A 80 -7.73 14.82 25.11
C PHE A 80 -7.03 14.79 26.47
N GLY A 81 -6.25 15.81 26.80
CA GLY A 81 -5.53 15.91 28.07
C GLY A 81 -4.21 15.14 28.07
N LYS A 82 -3.71 14.85 29.27
CA LYS A 82 -2.41 14.21 29.49
C LYS A 82 -2.53 12.69 29.31
N LEU A 83 -1.83 12.13 28.33
CA LEU A 83 -1.70 10.69 28.15
C LEU A 83 -0.52 10.17 28.98
N PRO A 84 -0.75 9.32 30.01
CA PRO A 84 0.33 8.74 30.81
C PRO A 84 1.25 7.88 29.94
N PHE A 85 2.55 7.87 30.26
CA PHE A 85 3.57 7.13 29.52
C PHE A 85 3.25 5.63 29.39
N GLU A 86 2.74 4.99 30.44
CA GLU A 86 2.37 3.57 30.42
C GLU A 86 1.25 3.27 29.41
N VAL A 87 0.20 4.09 29.39
CA VAL A 87 -0.91 3.92 28.44
C VAL A 87 -0.41 4.08 27.01
N TYR A 88 0.43 5.10 26.78
CA TYR A 88 1.03 5.35 25.48
C TYR A 88 1.89 4.18 24.99
N LYS A 89 2.77 3.64 25.85
CA LYS A 89 3.65 2.51 25.53
C LYS A 89 2.86 1.28 25.06
N TRP A 90 1.81 0.90 25.79
CA TRP A 90 0.99 -0.26 25.44
C TRP A 90 0.12 -0.01 24.22
N LEU A 91 -0.44 1.19 24.06
CA LEU A 91 -1.22 1.55 22.89
C LEU A 91 -0.37 1.54 21.61
N PHE A 92 0.82 2.13 21.65
CA PHE A 92 1.74 2.16 20.51
C PHE A 92 2.20 0.75 20.11
N SER A 93 2.56 -0.06 21.10
CA SER A 93 2.97 -1.46 20.90
C SER A 93 1.81 -2.30 20.35
N GLY A 94 0.59 -2.10 20.86
CA GLY A 94 -0.63 -2.75 20.39
C GLY A 94 -0.94 -2.42 18.92
N CYS A 95 -0.83 -1.15 18.53
CA CYS A 95 -0.98 -0.71 17.14
C CYS A 95 0.04 -1.38 16.20
N ILE A 96 1.31 -1.50 16.63
CA ILE A 96 2.36 -2.17 15.85
C ILE A 96 2.06 -3.66 15.71
N LEU A 97 1.73 -4.35 16.80
CA LEU A 97 1.36 -5.77 16.78
C LEU A 97 0.15 -6.02 15.88
N LEU A 98 -0.88 -5.18 15.98
CA LEU A 98 -2.05 -5.25 15.09
C LEU A 98 -1.65 -5.03 13.63
N GLY A 99 -0.76 -4.09 13.35
CA GLY A 99 -0.21 -3.84 12.02
C GLY A 99 0.48 -5.08 11.43
N PHE A 100 1.33 -5.74 12.21
CA PHE A 100 1.99 -6.99 11.82
C PHE A 100 1.01 -8.15 11.66
N ALA A 101 0.01 -8.28 12.53
CA ALA A 101 -1.03 -9.30 12.42
C ALA A 101 -1.86 -9.14 11.14
N LEU A 102 -2.28 -7.91 10.82
CA LEU A 102 -2.99 -7.58 9.59
C LEU A 102 -2.14 -7.85 8.35
N LEU A 103 -0.85 -7.49 8.40
CA LEU A 103 0.10 -7.83 7.32
C LEU A 103 0.22 -9.35 7.14
N GLY A 104 0.41 -10.10 8.23
CA GLY A 104 0.54 -11.55 8.19
C GLY A 104 -0.70 -12.22 7.61
N TRP A 105 -1.89 -11.71 7.96
CA TRP A 105 -3.16 -12.14 7.38
C TRP A 105 -3.23 -11.89 5.87
N GLU A 106 -2.85 -10.69 5.42
CA GLU A 106 -2.81 -10.34 4.00
C GLU A 106 -1.81 -11.22 3.23
N ILE A 107 -0.62 -11.48 3.79
CA ILE A 107 0.38 -12.38 3.19
C ILE A 107 -0.17 -13.79 3.08
N ARG A 108 -0.80 -14.33 4.13
CA ARG A 108 -1.40 -15.67 4.10
C ARG A 108 -2.44 -15.79 2.98
N ARG A 109 -3.32 -14.79 2.86
CA ARG A 109 -4.31 -14.74 1.77
C ARG A 109 -3.66 -14.59 0.40
N ALA A 110 -2.62 -13.79 0.27
CA ALA A 110 -1.89 -13.61 -0.99
C ALA A 110 -1.17 -14.89 -1.43
N ARG A 111 -0.62 -15.67 -0.49
CA ARG A 111 -0.02 -16.99 -0.78
C ARG A 111 -1.03 -17.96 -1.37
N ALA A 112 -2.25 -18.00 -0.85
CA ALA A 112 -3.32 -18.82 -1.42
C ALA A 112 -3.67 -18.41 -2.87
N ILE A 113 -3.65 -17.11 -3.16
CA ILE A 113 -3.88 -16.57 -4.52
C ILE A 113 -2.73 -16.91 -5.47
N ILE A 114 -1.47 -16.81 -5.01
CA ILE A 114 -0.30 -17.19 -5.82
C ILE A 114 -0.35 -18.70 -6.13
N ALA A 115 -0.78 -19.52 -5.17
CA ALA A 115 -0.94 -20.96 -5.36
C ALA A 115 -2.06 -21.31 -6.38
N SER A 116 -3.11 -20.49 -6.50
CA SER A 116 -4.19 -20.72 -7.46
C SER A 116 -3.81 -20.40 -8.91
N ARG A 117 -2.71 -19.66 -9.13
CA ARG A 117 -2.17 -19.26 -10.46
C ARG A 117 -3.19 -18.56 -11.37
N ASP A 118 -4.24 -17.98 -10.80
CA ASP A 118 -5.27 -17.21 -11.51
C ASP A 118 -4.80 -15.76 -11.68
N ILE A 119 -4.78 -15.29 -12.92
CA ILE A 119 -4.23 -14.00 -13.32
C ILE A 119 -5.02 -12.84 -12.69
N SER A 120 -6.35 -12.94 -12.65
CA SER A 120 -7.21 -11.88 -12.14
C SER A 120 -7.15 -11.78 -10.62
N TYR A 121 -7.07 -12.91 -9.92
CA TYR A 121 -6.82 -12.88 -8.48
C TYR A 121 -5.40 -12.38 -8.16
N ALA A 122 -4.39 -12.77 -8.95
CA ALA A 122 -3.01 -12.29 -8.79
C ALA A 122 -2.90 -10.77 -9.01
N PHE A 123 -3.52 -10.24 -10.06
CA PHE A 123 -3.52 -8.80 -10.35
C PHE A 123 -4.27 -7.99 -9.30
N THR A 124 -5.43 -8.47 -8.84
CA THR A 124 -6.22 -7.75 -7.82
C THR A 124 -5.57 -7.73 -6.44
N SER A 125 -4.63 -8.63 -6.15
CA SER A 125 -3.92 -8.68 -4.88
C SER A 125 -2.60 -7.92 -4.95
N MET A 126 -2.47 -6.80 -4.24
CA MET A 126 -1.23 -6.00 -4.25
C MET A 126 0.02 -6.81 -3.87
N ILE A 127 -0.08 -7.71 -2.89
CA ILE A 127 1.05 -8.56 -2.49
C ILE A 127 1.40 -9.58 -3.57
N ALA A 128 0.39 -10.22 -4.19
CA ALA A 128 0.64 -11.21 -5.25
C ALA A 128 1.18 -10.53 -6.52
N CYS A 129 0.57 -9.42 -6.93
CA CYS A 129 1.02 -8.60 -8.04
C CYS A 129 2.50 -8.19 -7.85
N ARG A 130 2.85 -7.60 -6.70
CA ARG A 130 4.25 -7.24 -6.39
C ARG A 130 5.18 -8.46 -6.38
N TYR A 131 4.73 -9.61 -5.90
CA TYR A 131 5.53 -10.83 -5.91
C TYR A 131 5.90 -11.26 -7.35
N TYR A 132 4.95 -11.24 -8.27
CA TYR A 132 5.21 -11.57 -9.68
C TYR A 132 6.07 -10.52 -10.38
N THR A 133 5.77 -9.22 -10.18
CA THR A 133 6.51 -8.15 -10.86
C THR A 133 7.95 -8.03 -10.39
N VAL A 134 8.25 -8.24 -9.11
CA VAL A 134 9.63 -8.24 -8.60
C VAL A 134 10.46 -9.38 -9.18
N ARG A 135 9.84 -10.54 -9.42
CA ARG A 135 10.54 -11.72 -9.93
C ARG A 135 10.82 -11.64 -11.43
N SER A 136 10.00 -10.91 -12.18
CA SER A 136 10.04 -10.93 -13.64
C SER A 136 9.49 -9.62 -14.22
N TYR A 137 10.34 -8.93 -14.97
CA TYR A 137 9.96 -7.76 -15.77
C TYR A 137 8.83 -8.05 -16.79
N PRO A 138 8.83 -9.20 -17.52
CA PRO A 138 7.71 -9.58 -18.37
C PRO A 138 6.34 -9.55 -17.67
N HIS A 139 6.26 -10.05 -16.43
CA HIS A 139 5.02 -10.01 -15.63
C HIS A 139 4.59 -8.58 -15.31
N TYR A 140 5.54 -7.69 -15.07
CA TYR A 140 5.24 -6.27 -14.90
C TYR A 140 4.66 -5.65 -16.17
N CYS A 141 5.27 -5.88 -17.34
CA CYS A 141 4.78 -5.33 -18.59
C CYS A 141 3.39 -5.88 -18.96
N PHE A 142 3.17 -7.18 -18.72
CA PHE A 142 1.87 -7.82 -18.88
C PHE A 142 0.79 -7.17 -17.99
N PHE A 143 1.04 -7.02 -16.69
CA PHE A 143 0.11 -6.35 -15.79
C PHE A 143 -0.10 -4.87 -16.14
N ALA A 144 0.95 -4.19 -16.62
CA ALA A 144 0.84 -2.80 -17.04
C ALA A 144 -0.02 -2.65 -18.30
N GLN A 145 -0.02 -3.62 -19.21
CA GLN A 145 -0.94 -3.65 -20.36
C GLN A 145 -2.39 -3.92 -19.92
N ILE A 146 -2.62 -4.83 -18.96
CA ILE A 146 -3.96 -5.07 -18.38
C ILE A 146 -4.50 -3.82 -17.69
N ASN A 147 -3.63 -3.10 -16.98
CA ASN A 147 -3.99 -1.87 -16.28
C ASN A 147 -4.29 -0.70 -17.23
N ASN A 148 -3.80 -0.75 -18.47
CA ASN A 148 -4.00 0.32 -19.45
C ASN A 148 -5.47 0.39 -19.88
N SER A 149 -6.21 1.31 -19.26
CA SER A 149 -7.62 1.56 -19.51
C SER A 149 -7.78 2.70 -20.50
N LYS A 150 -8.74 2.59 -21.43
CA LYS A 150 -9.20 3.75 -22.21
C LYS A 150 -10.36 4.49 -21.54
N LYS A 151 -11.00 3.89 -20.54
CA LYS A 151 -12.19 4.44 -19.87
C LYS A 151 -11.84 4.96 -18.48
N THR A 152 -12.13 6.22 -18.21
CA THR A 152 -11.91 6.89 -16.92
C THR A 152 -12.70 6.25 -15.78
N VAL A 153 -13.93 5.77 -16.05
CA VAL A 153 -14.75 5.05 -15.06
C VAL A 153 -14.06 3.78 -14.56
N ASP A 154 -13.42 3.03 -15.46
CA ASP A 154 -12.69 1.81 -15.07
C ASP A 154 -11.42 2.17 -14.27
N GLU A 155 -10.73 3.27 -14.60
CA GLU A 155 -9.56 3.75 -13.85
C GLU A 155 -9.92 4.17 -12.43
N VAL A 156 -11.00 4.93 -12.27
CA VAL A 156 -11.53 5.32 -10.97
C VAL A 156 -11.95 4.08 -10.16
N ALA A 157 -12.59 3.10 -10.80
CA ALA A 157 -12.94 1.84 -10.14
C ALA A 157 -11.72 1.07 -9.63
N PHE A 158 -10.66 0.95 -10.44
CA PHE A 158 -9.42 0.31 -10.00
C PHE A 158 -8.73 1.09 -8.88
N PHE A 159 -8.67 2.43 -8.99
CA PHE A 159 -8.11 3.27 -7.95
C PHE A 159 -8.83 3.07 -6.61
N CYS A 160 -10.16 3.15 -6.59
CA CYS A 160 -10.96 2.91 -5.39
C CYS A 160 -10.76 1.48 -4.87
N PHE A 161 -10.79 0.48 -5.75
CA PHE A 161 -10.64 -0.92 -5.36
C PHE A 161 -9.29 -1.23 -4.71
N PHE A 162 -8.18 -0.75 -5.29
CA PHE A 162 -6.85 -0.96 -4.72
C PHE A 162 -6.66 -0.17 -3.43
N THR A 163 -7.17 1.06 -3.36
CA THR A 163 -7.07 1.88 -2.14
C THR A 163 -7.85 1.27 -0.98
N PHE A 164 -9.06 0.75 -1.23
CA PHE A 164 -9.87 0.04 -0.23
C PHE A 164 -9.38 -1.37 0.12
N ARG A 165 -8.25 -1.85 -0.39
CA ARG A 165 -7.67 -3.10 0.14
C ARG A 165 -6.91 -2.90 1.44
N ASN A 166 -6.26 -1.74 1.61
CA ASN A 166 -5.35 -1.49 2.72
C ASN A 166 -5.89 -0.52 3.78
N TRP A 167 -7.17 -0.11 3.68
CA TRP A 167 -7.77 0.84 4.63
C TRP A 167 -7.80 0.32 6.07
N LYS A 168 -8.06 -0.98 6.29
CA LYS A 168 -8.17 -1.55 7.64
C LYS A 168 -6.89 -1.35 8.43
N ARG A 169 -5.76 -1.64 7.79
CA ARG A 169 -4.45 -1.43 8.40
C ARG A 169 -4.16 0.06 8.59
N LEU A 170 -4.43 0.88 7.59
CA LEU A 170 -4.18 2.32 7.66
C LEU A 170 -4.96 2.97 8.81
N ILE A 171 -6.23 2.64 8.98
CA ILE A 171 -7.11 3.24 9.98
C ILE A 171 -6.95 2.59 11.36
N LEU A 172 -6.89 1.26 11.46
CA LEU A 172 -6.89 0.58 12.76
C LEU A 172 -5.50 0.49 13.40
N ALA A 173 -4.46 0.26 12.58
CA ALA A 173 -3.10 0.11 13.09
C ALA A 173 -2.30 1.42 13.00
N ASP A 174 -2.30 2.06 11.83
CA ASP A 174 -1.44 3.23 11.61
C ASP A 174 -2.05 4.52 12.17
N ALA A 175 -3.35 4.78 12.03
CA ALA A 175 -3.92 6.08 12.41
C ALA A 175 -3.73 6.47 13.90
N PRO A 176 -4.05 5.62 14.91
CA PRO A 176 -3.91 6.01 16.31
C PRO A 176 -2.47 6.39 16.66
N ARG A 177 -1.53 5.61 16.13
CA ARG A 177 -0.09 5.78 16.29
C ARG A 177 0.42 7.06 15.64
N GLN A 178 0.01 7.32 14.40
CA GLN A 178 0.48 8.46 13.62
C GLN A 178 -0.15 9.78 14.09
N ILE A 179 -1.38 9.76 14.61
CA ILE A 179 -1.98 10.92 15.26
C ILE A 179 -1.14 11.34 16.47
N ILE A 180 -0.75 10.40 17.32
CA ILE A 180 0.08 10.71 18.49
C ILE A 180 1.46 11.23 18.06
N ASN A 181 2.11 10.57 17.11
CA ASN A 181 3.39 11.06 16.57
C ASN A 181 3.25 12.45 15.96
N ALA A 182 2.17 12.74 15.23
CA ALA A 182 1.90 14.06 14.67
C ALA A 182 1.70 15.12 15.76
N THR A 183 1.02 14.80 16.87
CA THR A 183 0.87 15.72 18.00
C THR A 183 2.21 16.01 18.67
N ILE A 184 3.05 14.98 18.89
CA ILE A 184 4.40 15.15 19.45
C ILE A 184 5.22 16.08 18.54
N LEU A 185 5.25 15.79 17.24
CA LEU A 185 5.95 16.63 16.26
C LEU A 185 5.44 18.06 16.29
N TYR A 186 4.13 18.26 16.28
CA TYR A 186 3.51 19.59 16.32
C TYR A 186 3.96 20.38 17.55
N GLN A 187 3.95 19.77 18.74
CA GLN A 187 4.39 20.42 19.97
C GLN A 187 5.88 20.74 19.96
N THR A 188 6.71 19.80 19.51
CA THR A 188 8.15 20.04 19.36
C THR A 188 8.40 21.24 18.45
N PHE A 189 7.83 21.26 17.24
CA PHE A 189 8.06 22.37 16.31
C PHE A 189 7.42 23.68 16.77
N HIS A 190 6.25 23.64 17.41
CA HIS A 190 5.58 24.84 17.92
C HIS A 190 6.40 25.55 19.00
N ASN A 191 7.08 24.79 19.87
CA ASN A 191 7.97 25.35 20.89
C ASN A 191 9.26 25.95 20.32
N HIS A 192 9.56 25.70 19.04
CA HIS A 192 10.79 26.10 18.35
C HIS A 192 10.53 26.97 17.10
N LEU A 193 9.36 27.63 17.01
CA LEU A 193 8.95 28.45 15.85
C LEU A 193 9.89 29.62 15.52
N ASN A 194 10.69 30.09 16.48
CA ASN A 194 11.66 31.18 16.27
C ASN A 194 13.04 30.68 15.78
N SER A 195 13.25 29.36 15.69
CA SER A 195 14.48 28.77 15.15
C SER A 195 14.29 28.32 13.69
N SER A 196 15.39 28.32 12.93
CA SER A 196 15.37 27.82 11.56
C SER A 196 14.88 26.37 11.53
N PHE A 197 14.03 26.02 10.55
CA PHE A 197 13.46 24.67 10.40
C PHE A 197 14.53 23.56 10.30
N PHE A 198 15.77 23.93 9.92
CA PHE A 198 16.91 23.04 9.78
C PHE A 198 17.88 23.05 10.98
N ASP A 199 17.59 23.82 12.03
CA ASP A 199 18.40 23.85 13.25
C ASP A 199 18.01 22.69 14.18
N TRP A 200 18.33 21.47 13.73
CA TRP A 200 18.08 20.23 14.46
C TRP A 200 18.77 20.22 15.83
N ASP A 201 19.85 20.97 15.97
CA ASP A 201 20.67 21.04 17.16
C ASP A 201 19.93 21.83 18.26
N HIS A 202 19.24 22.90 17.86
CA HIS A 202 18.34 23.66 18.73
C HIS A 202 17.04 22.91 19.07
N ILE A 203 16.49 22.14 18.14
CA ILE A 203 15.22 21.39 18.32
C ILE A 203 15.39 20.15 19.21
N VAL A 204 16.52 19.45 19.09
CA VAL A 204 16.77 18.18 19.80
C VAL A 204 17.49 18.39 21.13
N GLY A 205 18.19 19.53 21.27
CA GLY A 205 19.04 19.86 22.42
C GLY A 205 20.37 19.11 22.39
N SER A 206 21.43 19.75 22.87
CA SER A 206 22.78 19.16 22.89
C SER A 206 22.97 18.25 24.11
N GLY A 207 23.35 16.99 23.90
CA GLY A 207 23.59 16.02 24.97
C GLY A 207 24.02 14.63 24.47
N ASN A 208 24.35 13.72 25.38
CA ASN A 208 24.98 12.43 25.07
C ASN A 208 24.14 11.52 24.13
N ASN A 209 22.83 11.76 24.02
CA ASN A 209 21.89 10.98 23.19
C ASN A 209 21.36 11.74 21.97
N PHE A 210 22.10 12.77 21.55
CA PHE A 210 21.74 13.65 20.46
C PHE A 210 21.41 12.93 19.14
N ILE A 211 22.27 11.99 18.74
CA ILE A 211 22.11 11.24 17.48
C ILE A 211 20.83 10.40 17.53
N TYR A 212 20.56 9.73 18.65
CA TYR A 212 19.38 8.89 18.83
C TYR A 212 18.07 9.69 18.74
N LYS A 213 18.03 10.86 19.39
CA LYS A 213 16.86 11.75 19.32
C LYS A 213 16.62 12.29 17.91
N LYS A 214 17.68 12.65 17.16
CA LYS A 214 17.57 13.07 15.75
C LYS A 214 17.02 11.97 14.85
N ILE A 215 17.53 10.74 15.00
CA ILE A 215 17.04 9.59 14.22
C ILE A 215 15.58 9.30 14.55
N SER A 216 15.19 9.31 15.84
CA SER A 216 13.81 9.10 16.26
C SER A 216 12.86 10.17 15.73
N LEU A 217 13.25 11.45 15.79
CA LEU A 217 12.46 12.55 15.28
C LEU A 217 12.29 12.45 13.75
N GLY A 218 13.37 12.19 13.03
CA GLY A 218 13.33 11.98 11.57
C GLY A 218 12.47 10.78 11.17
N ALA A 219 12.56 9.68 11.92
CA ALA A 219 11.76 8.48 11.72
C ALA A 219 10.25 8.75 11.92
N MET A 220 9.88 9.50 12.97
CA MET A 220 8.50 9.93 13.21
C MET A 220 7.98 10.83 12.09
N MET A 221 8.76 11.83 11.66
CA MET A 221 8.36 12.71 10.55
C MET A 221 8.14 11.91 9.26
N PHE A 222 9.06 11.00 8.94
CA PHE A 222 8.93 10.14 7.77
C PHE A 222 7.63 9.33 7.84
N THR A 223 7.35 8.65 8.96
CA THR A 223 6.15 7.81 9.05
C THR A 223 4.85 8.61 9.05
N VAL A 224 4.81 9.79 9.69
CA VAL A 224 3.66 10.68 9.67
C VAL A 224 3.41 11.21 8.25
N PHE A 225 4.46 11.59 7.53
CA PHE A 225 4.36 12.00 6.13
C PHE A 225 3.84 10.87 5.23
N MET A 226 4.41 9.66 5.36
CA MET A 226 3.94 8.50 4.59
C MET A 226 2.48 8.15 4.90
N PHE A 227 2.07 8.28 6.16
CA PHE A 227 0.70 8.11 6.61
C PHE A 227 -0.24 9.16 6.02
N ALA A 228 0.15 10.44 6.06
CA ALA A 228 -0.64 11.53 5.48
C ALA A 228 -0.90 11.33 3.98
N LEU A 229 0.14 10.95 3.21
CA LEU A 229 -0.02 10.61 1.79
C LEU A 229 -1.02 9.46 1.58
N SER A 230 -0.93 8.40 2.39
CA SER A 230 -1.85 7.26 2.32
C SER A 230 -3.28 7.63 2.73
N LEU A 231 -3.44 8.52 3.71
CA LEU A 231 -4.73 9.02 4.17
C LEU A 231 -5.40 9.89 3.10
N ILE A 232 -4.66 10.79 2.44
CA ILE A 232 -5.16 11.61 1.33
C ILE A 232 -5.65 10.72 0.19
N MET A 233 -4.90 9.68 -0.18
CA MET A 233 -5.34 8.71 -1.19
C MET A 233 -6.61 7.95 -0.76
N LEU A 234 -6.73 7.59 0.52
CA LEU A 234 -7.95 6.94 1.02
C LEU A 234 -9.16 7.88 0.96
N ILE A 235 -8.99 9.14 1.37
CA ILE A 235 -10.06 10.15 1.33
C ILE A 235 -10.49 10.41 -0.12
N SER A 236 -9.54 10.58 -1.05
CA SER A 236 -9.86 10.78 -2.46
C SER A 236 -10.59 9.56 -3.05
N ALA A 237 -10.21 8.34 -2.67
CA ALA A 237 -10.92 7.12 -3.05
C ALA A 237 -12.36 7.07 -2.51
N VAL A 238 -12.60 7.50 -1.26
CA VAL A 238 -13.97 7.59 -0.70
C VAL A 238 -14.81 8.59 -1.49
N ILE A 239 -14.27 9.77 -1.78
CA ILE A 239 -14.99 10.81 -2.56
C ILE A 239 -15.34 10.29 -3.95
N MET A 240 -14.38 9.64 -4.63
CA MET A 240 -14.59 9.09 -5.97
C MET A 240 -15.51 7.85 -5.97
N TYR A 241 -15.59 7.11 -4.88
CA TYR A 241 -16.45 5.94 -4.76
C TYR A 241 -17.95 6.30 -4.74
N ILE A 242 -18.31 7.45 -4.18
CA ILE A 242 -19.72 7.91 -4.10
C ILE A 242 -20.40 7.97 -5.49
N PRO A 243 -19.90 8.73 -6.49
CA PRO A 243 -20.51 8.74 -7.82
C PRO A 243 -20.35 7.40 -8.56
N LEU A 244 -19.31 6.63 -8.23
CA LEU A 244 -19.04 5.34 -8.85
C LEU A 244 -20.11 4.29 -8.50
N VAL A 245 -20.58 4.25 -7.26
CA VAL A 245 -21.64 3.32 -6.81
C VAL A 245 -22.97 3.61 -7.52
N SER A 246 -23.27 4.87 -7.81
CA SER A 246 -24.46 5.24 -8.57
C SER A 246 -24.40 4.77 -10.03
N HIS A 247 -23.19 4.61 -10.59
CA HIS A 247 -23.00 4.15 -11.96
C HIS A 247 -22.86 2.61 -12.06
N ILE A 248 -22.27 1.97 -11.06
CA ILE A 248 -22.06 0.52 -11.03
C ILE A 248 -23.19 -0.13 -10.22
N GLN A 249 -24.09 -0.83 -10.92
CA GLN A 249 -25.00 -1.76 -10.27
C GLN A 249 -24.20 -3.00 -9.87
N GLY A 250 -23.72 -3.16 -8.63
CA GLY A 250 -22.95 -4.36 -8.22
C GLY A 250 -21.88 -4.19 -7.14
N ASN A 251 -21.20 -5.29 -6.79
CA ASN A 251 -20.03 -5.24 -5.90
C ASN A 251 -18.79 -4.77 -6.66
N LEU A 252 -18.10 -3.75 -6.13
CA LEU A 252 -16.86 -3.19 -6.72
C LEU A 252 -15.82 -4.27 -7.04
N LYS A 253 -15.67 -5.27 -6.17
CA LYS A 253 -14.70 -6.37 -6.38
C LYS A 253 -15.04 -7.17 -7.63
N GLU A 254 -16.31 -7.55 -7.79
CA GLU A 254 -16.75 -8.38 -8.90
C GLU A 254 -16.68 -7.60 -10.21
N PHE A 255 -17.06 -6.31 -10.18
CA PHE A 255 -16.89 -5.40 -11.32
C PHE A 255 -15.43 -5.30 -11.77
N CYS A 256 -14.49 -5.04 -10.84
CA CYS A 256 -13.08 -4.97 -11.17
C CYS A 256 -12.54 -6.29 -11.72
N CYS A 257 -12.86 -7.43 -11.10
CA CYS A 257 -12.45 -8.75 -11.61
C CYS A 257 -12.97 -9.00 -13.03
N HIS A 258 -14.26 -8.75 -13.28
CA HIS A 258 -14.86 -8.93 -14.60
C HIS A 258 -14.19 -8.04 -15.67
N LYS A 259 -13.89 -6.78 -15.33
CA LYS A 259 -13.18 -5.87 -16.22
C LYS A 259 -11.76 -6.33 -16.51
N ILE A 260 -11.06 -6.87 -15.52
CA ILE A 260 -9.72 -7.44 -15.69
C ILE A 260 -9.77 -8.65 -16.60
N ASP A 261 -10.69 -9.60 -16.38
CA ASP A 261 -10.85 -10.79 -17.22
C ASP A 261 -11.11 -10.42 -18.68
N LYS A 262 -12.03 -9.46 -18.91
CA LYS A 262 -12.37 -8.98 -20.25
C LYS A 262 -11.17 -8.36 -20.97
N ARG A 263 -10.34 -7.61 -20.23
CA ARG A 263 -9.11 -7.00 -20.78
C ARG A 263 -8.04 -8.03 -21.02
N TYR A 264 -7.85 -8.96 -20.10
CA TYR A 264 -6.98 -10.10 -20.29
C TYR A 264 -7.32 -10.81 -21.59
N ALA A 265 -8.59 -11.15 -21.82
CA ALA A 265 -9.03 -11.83 -23.04
C ALA A 265 -8.70 -11.01 -24.29
N HIS A 266 -8.95 -9.70 -24.27
CA HIS A 266 -8.61 -8.82 -25.39
C HIS A 266 -7.10 -8.72 -25.63
N VAL A 267 -6.29 -8.70 -24.58
CA VAL A 267 -4.83 -8.58 -24.65
C VAL A 267 -4.19 -9.90 -25.06
N SER A 268 -4.70 -11.06 -24.60
CA SER A 268 -4.12 -12.37 -24.89
C SER A 268 -4.52 -12.92 -26.26
N HIS A 269 -5.71 -12.62 -26.77
CA HIS A 269 -6.25 -13.20 -28.01
C HIS A 269 -5.35 -13.01 -29.25
N PRO A 270 -4.76 -11.83 -29.54
CA PRO A 270 -3.88 -11.67 -30.69
C PRO A 270 -2.60 -12.53 -30.61
N TYR A 271 -2.10 -12.77 -29.40
CA TYR A 271 -0.88 -13.56 -29.18
C TYR A 271 -1.17 -15.05 -29.26
N LEU A 272 -2.31 -15.49 -28.74
CA LEU A 272 -2.79 -16.87 -28.89
C LEU A 272 -3.03 -17.21 -30.37
N TYR A 273 -3.66 -16.30 -31.12
CA TYR A 273 -3.91 -16.47 -32.55
C TYR A 273 -2.61 -16.56 -33.37
N LYS A 274 -1.66 -15.63 -33.16
CA LYS A 274 -0.34 -15.68 -33.83
C LYS A 274 0.41 -16.99 -33.57
N ARG A 275 0.21 -17.60 -32.40
CA ARG A 275 0.86 -18.86 -32.03
C ARG A 275 0.23 -20.06 -32.73
N GLN A 276 -1.08 -20.04 -32.93
CA GLN A 276 -1.78 -21.07 -33.73
C GLN A 276 -1.36 -20.99 -35.20
N ASP A 277 -1.31 -19.78 -35.77
CA ASP A 277 -0.90 -19.59 -37.17
C ASP A 277 0.58 -19.92 -37.40
N GLY A 278 1.46 -19.56 -36.45
CA GLY A 278 2.88 -19.90 -36.50
C GLY A 278 3.17 -21.39 -36.29
N ALA A 279 2.32 -22.11 -35.55
CA ALA A 279 2.40 -23.56 -35.41
C ALA A 279 1.90 -24.29 -36.68
N CYS A 280 0.84 -23.79 -37.32
CA CYS A 280 0.32 -24.36 -38.58
C CYS A 280 1.18 -24.06 -39.82
N SER A 281 2.10 -23.10 -39.75
CA SER A 281 3.00 -22.72 -40.86
C SER A 281 4.38 -23.40 -40.79
N GLY A 282 4.60 -24.24 -39.78
CA GLY A 282 5.89 -24.89 -39.50
C GLY A 282 5.93 -26.40 -39.79
N ASP A 283 4.86 -26.96 -40.35
CA ASP A 283 4.76 -28.34 -40.87
C ASP A 283 4.78 -28.32 -42.41
#